data_AF-A0AAU3USH5-F1
#
_entry.id   AF-A0AAU3USH5-F1
#
_cell.length_a   1.000
_cell.length_b   1.000
_cell.length_c   1.000
_cell.angle_alpha   90.00
_cell.angle_beta   90.00
_cell.angle_gamma   90.00
#
_symmetry.space_group_name_H-M   'P 1'
#
loop_
_entity.id
_entity.type
_entity.pdbx_description
1 polymer ?
#
loop_
_entity_poly.entity_id
_entity_poly.type
_entity_poly.pdbx_seq_one_letter_code
_entity_poly.pdbx_strand_id
1 'polypeptide(L)'
;MIYESSRSITCSVSPEWARRLAGRAEPAWELSWRPAPLLTREQACAALALTELCSAGSEPDESAELLARQLDTTVAHVMAVLQQRRRDRGEGA
;
A
#
# COMPACT_ATOMS: atom_id res chain seq x y z
N MET A 1 -6.91 -10.18 2.53
CA MET A 1 -6.45 -10.41 3.91
C MET A 1 -5.07 -9.79 4.09
N ILE A 2 -4.92 -8.95 5.12
CA ILE A 2 -3.64 -8.33 5.52
C ILE A 2 -2.93 -9.24 6.54
N TYR A 3 -1.62 -9.41 6.36
CA TYR A 3 -0.74 -10.09 7.31
C TYR A 3 0.31 -9.10 7.84
N GLU A 4 0.45 -9.04 9.16
CA GLU A 4 1.32 -8.07 9.82
C GLU A 4 2.27 -8.76 10.81
N SER A 5 3.52 -8.28 10.81
CA SER A 5 4.53 -8.58 11.82
C SER A 5 5.19 -7.29 12.30
N SER A 6 6.12 -7.38 13.27
CA SER A 6 6.89 -6.21 13.74
C SER A 6 7.85 -5.62 12.68
N ARG A 7 8.00 -6.28 11.53
CA ARG A 7 8.97 -5.89 10.47
C ARG A 7 8.35 -5.76 9.08
N SER A 8 7.17 -6.32 8.84
CA SER A 8 6.56 -6.36 7.52
C SER A 8 5.03 -6.36 7.60
N ILE A 9 4.41 -5.74 6.61
CA ILE A 9 2.96 -5.83 6.35
C ILE A 9 2.79 -6.21 4.88
N THR A 10 1.96 -7.22 4.60
CA THR A 10 1.64 -7.70 3.24
C THR A 10 0.15 -7.94 3.11
N CYS A 11 -0.36 -8.11 1.89
CA CYS A 11 -1.73 -8.57 1.65
C CYS A 11 -1.78 -9.73 0.66
N SER A 12 -2.84 -10.53 0.72
CA SER A 12 -3.00 -11.72 -0.14
C SER A 12 -3.31 -11.41 -1.60
N VAL A 13 -3.81 -10.20 -1.90
CA VAL A 13 -4.34 -9.83 -3.22
C VAL A 13 -3.37 -9.04 -4.08
N SER A 14 -2.23 -8.65 -3.53
CA SER A 14 -1.20 -7.91 -4.26
C SER A 14 0.20 -8.31 -3.79
N PRO A 15 1.23 -8.24 -4.65
CA PRO A 15 2.62 -8.47 -4.25
C PRO A 15 3.24 -7.28 -3.50
N GLU A 16 2.44 -6.26 -3.17
CA GLU A 16 2.92 -5.06 -2.52
C GLU A 16 3.08 -5.26 -1.01
N TRP A 17 3.98 -4.48 -0.42
CA TRP A 17 4.41 -4.66 0.96
C TRP A 17 4.76 -3.34 1.63
N ALA A 18 4.70 -3.34 2.96
CA ALA A 18 5.38 -2.36 3.80
C ALA A 18 6.49 -3.05 4.61
N ARG A 19 7.65 -2.40 4.73
CA ARG A 19 8.78 -2.91 5.51
C ARG A 19 9.23 -1.87 6.52
N ARG A 20 9.48 -2.30 7.75
CA ARG A 20 10.08 -1.46 8.78
C ARG A 20 11.60 -1.39 8.59
N LEU A 21 12.16 -0.19 8.49
CA LEU A 21 13.60 0.02 8.43
C LEU A 21 14.24 -0.23 9.80
N ALA A 22 15.38 -0.93 9.82
CA ALA A 22 16.10 -1.24 11.05
C ALA A 22 16.82 -0.01 11.61
N GLY A 23 16.88 0.11 12.94
CA GLY A 23 17.65 1.17 13.61
C GLY A 23 17.01 2.57 13.57
N ARG A 24 15.76 2.69 13.12
CA ARG A 24 15.01 3.97 13.07
C ARG A 24 13.84 3.99 14.03
N ALA A 25 13.62 5.14 14.67
CA ALA A 25 12.34 5.46 15.31
C ALA A 25 11.27 5.78 14.27
N GLU A 26 9.99 5.72 14.68
CA GLU A 26 8.87 6.07 13.79
C GLU A 26 8.96 7.54 13.32
N PRO A 27 8.55 7.85 12.07
CA PRO A 27 8.04 6.94 11.05
C PRO A 27 9.14 6.05 10.44
N ALA A 28 8.96 4.74 10.42
CA ALA A 28 10.00 3.79 9.99
C ALA A 28 9.56 2.83 8.88
N TRP A 29 8.36 3.01 8.33
CA TRP A 29 7.79 2.07 7.37
C TRP A 29 7.92 2.59 5.93
N GLU A 30 8.50 1.76 5.08
CA GLU A 30 8.65 2.00 3.64
C GLU A 30 7.61 1.17 2.89
N LEU A 31 6.95 1.76 1.89
CA LEU A 31 6.04 1.03 0.98
C LEU A 31 6.74 0.67 -0.33
N SER A 32 6.44 -0.51 -0.85
CA SER A 32 6.95 -1.01 -2.13
C SER A 32 6.63 -0.11 -3.32
N TRP A 33 5.48 0.55 -3.29
CA TRP A 33 4.98 1.42 -4.38
C TRP A 33 5.13 2.92 -4.09
N ARG A 34 5.50 3.30 -2.87
CA ARG A 34 5.81 4.68 -2.46
C ARG A 34 6.92 4.66 -1.40
N PRO A 35 8.20 4.56 -1.81
CA PRO A 35 9.31 4.42 -0.86
C PRO A 35 9.50 5.64 0.07
N ALA A 36 9.00 6.81 -0.34
CA ALA A 36 9.03 8.03 0.46
C ALA A 36 7.70 8.80 0.35
N PRO A 37 7.26 9.50 1.41
CA PRO A 37 7.88 9.57 2.74
C PRO A 37 7.73 8.24 3.51
N LEU A 38 8.57 8.05 4.54
CA LEU A 38 8.39 6.95 5.48
C LEU A 38 7.12 7.18 6.31
N LEU A 39 6.43 6.08 6.61
CA LEU A 39 5.14 6.08 7.26
C LEU A 39 5.24 5.62 8.71
N THR A 40 4.26 6.01 9.52
CA THR A 40 4.00 5.32 10.79
C THR A 40 3.48 3.92 10.54
N ARG A 41 3.47 3.08 11.58
CA ARG A 41 2.86 1.74 11.51
C ARG A 41 1.38 1.81 11.10
N GLU A 42 0.60 2.73 11.67
CA GLU A 42 -0.83 2.85 11.30
C GLU A 42 -1.00 3.25 9.84
N GLN A 43 -0.20 4.20 9.35
CA GLN A 43 -0.22 4.62 7.95
C GLN A 43 0.21 3.47 7.02
N ALA A 44 1.20 2.66 7.40
CA ALA A 44 1.60 1.50 6.62
C ALA A 44 0.48 0.45 6.53
N CYS A 45 -0.25 0.20 7.61
CA CYS A 45 -1.44 -0.66 7.59
C CYS A 45 -2.55 -0.08 6.70
N ALA A 46 -2.84 1.22 6.83
CA ALA A 46 -3.82 1.91 5.98
C ALA A 46 -3.47 1.83 4.49
N ALA A 47 -2.18 1.95 4.16
CA ALA A 47 -1.69 1.83 2.79
C ALA A 47 -1.88 0.43 2.20
N LEU A 48 -1.65 -0.63 2.99
CA LEU A 48 -1.88 -2.00 2.52
C LEU A 48 -3.37 -2.36 2.44
N ALA A 49 -4.21 -1.80 3.31
CA ALA A 49 -5.65 -1.89 3.20
C ALA A 49 -6.15 -1.20 1.92
N LEU A 50 -5.68 0.01 1.63
CA LEU A 50 -6.01 0.71 0.39
C LEU A 50 -5.53 -0.06 -0.85
N THR A 51 -4.32 -0.62 -0.78
CA THR A 51 -3.76 -1.45 -1.85
C THR A 51 -4.62 -2.68 -2.12
N GLU A 52 -5.10 -3.33 -1.05
CA GLU A 52 -6.00 -4.48 -1.15
C GLU A 52 -7.32 -4.10 -1.82
N LEU A 53 -7.96 -3.01 -1.39
CA LEU A 53 -9.20 -2.51 -2.00
C LEU A 53 -9.02 -2.17 -3.48
N CYS A 54 -7.94 -1.45 -3.83
CA CYS A 54 -7.63 -1.11 -5.22
C CYS A 54 -7.24 -2.33 -6.08
N SER A 55 -6.89 -3.45 -5.45
CA SER A 55 -6.44 -4.67 -6.14
C SER A 55 -7.51 -5.74 -6.28
N ALA A 56 -8.58 -5.68 -5.49
CA ALA A 56 -9.63 -6.72 -5.41
C ALA A 56 -10.51 -6.84 -6.67
N GLY A 57 -10.36 -5.97 -7.67
CA GLY A 57 -11.09 -6.03 -8.94
C GLY A 57 -12.50 -5.42 -8.92
N SER A 58 -12.98 -5.01 -7.74
CA SER A 58 -14.18 -4.18 -7.59
C SER A 58 -13.83 -2.70 -7.68
N GLU A 59 -14.82 -1.86 -8.01
CA GLU A 59 -14.67 -0.41 -7.94
C GLU A 59 -14.38 0.00 -6.48
N PRO A 60 -13.36 0.85 -6.23
CA PRO A 60 -13.08 1.36 -4.91
C PRO A 60 -14.28 2.13 -4.33
N ASP A 61 -14.53 1.94 -3.04
CA ASP A 61 -15.65 2.53 -2.32
C ASP A 61 -15.22 3.74 -1.47
N GLU A 62 -16.14 4.25 -0.64
CA GLU A 62 -15.87 5.35 0.29
C GLU A 62 -14.74 5.01 1.28
N SER A 63 -14.60 3.73 1.67
CA SER A 63 -13.53 3.27 2.54
C SER A 63 -12.15 3.49 1.91
N ALA A 64 -12.02 3.22 0.61
CA ALA A 64 -10.79 3.49 -0.13
C ALA A 64 -10.46 4.99 -0.18
N GLU A 65 -11.46 5.85 -0.38
CA GLU A 65 -11.28 7.31 -0.37
C GLU A 65 -10.82 7.84 0.99
N LEU A 66 -11.38 7.32 2.09
CA LEU A 66 -10.95 7.70 3.44
C LEU A 66 -9.50 7.30 3.72
N LEU A 67 -9.10 6.10 3.32
CA LEU A 67 -7.71 5.63 3.47
C LEU A 67 -6.75 6.46 2.62
N ALA A 68 -7.14 6.80 1.38
CA ALA A 68 -6.31 7.64 0.52
C ALA A 68 -6.07 9.03 1.13
N ARG A 69 -7.10 9.65 1.71
CA ARG A 69 -6.98 10.94 2.42
C ARG A 69 -6.05 10.86 3.63
N GLN A 70 -6.12 9.78 4.43
CA GLN A 70 -5.22 9.58 5.58
C GLN A 70 -3.74 9.48 5.16
N LEU A 71 -3.49 9.08 3.92
CA LEU A 71 -2.16 8.91 3.35
C LEU A 71 -1.70 10.09 2.49
N ASP A 72 -2.49 11.17 2.46
CA ASP A 72 -2.25 12.34 1.61
C ASP A 72 -2.04 11.94 0.13
N THR A 73 -2.96 11.12 -0.39
CA THR A 73 -2.99 10.64 -1.77
C THR A 73 -4.44 10.53 -2.27
N THR A 74 -4.63 10.09 -3.50
CA THR A 74 -5.95 9.74 -4.07
C THR A 74 -6.01 8.26 -4.44
N VAL A 75 -7.22 7.71 -4.48
CA VAL A 75 -7.46 6.34 -4.99
C VAL A 75 -6.96 6.22 -6.43
N ALA A 76 -7.26 7.20 -7.28
CA ALA A 76 -6.83 7.23 -8.67
C ALA A 76 -5.29 7.17 -8.82
N HIS A 77 -4.56 7.90 -7.99
CA HIS A 77 -3.09 7.85 -7.99
C HIS A 77 -2.58 6.46 -7.60
N VAL A 78 -3.12 5.87 -6.53
CA VAL A 78 -2.71 4.52 -6.08
C VAL A 78 -3.03 3.48 -7.15
N MET A 79 -4.23 3.50 -7.74
CA MET A 79 -4.59 2.59 -8.84
C MET A 79 -3.63 2.71 -10.02
N ALA A 80 -3.28 3.94 -10.43
CA ALA A 80 -2.35 4.15 -11.53
C ALA A 80 -0.97 3.57 -11.24
N VAL A 81 -0.44 3.79 -10.02
CA VAL A 81 0.85 3.23 -9.59
C VAL A 81 0.81 1.70 -9.56
N LEU A 82 -0.24 1.10 -8.98
CA LEU A 82 -0.38 -0.35 -8.91
C LEU A 82 -0.52 -0.98 -10.31
N GLN A 83 -1.27 -0.35 -11.20
CA GLN A 83 -1.41 -0.80 -12.58
C GLN A 83 -0.08 -0.75 -13.33
N GLN A 84 0.69 0.33 -13.16
CA GLN A 84 2.03 0.43 -13.76
C GLN A 84 2.94 -0.69 -13.26
N ARG A 85 2.95 -0.95 -11.96
CA ARG A 85 3.79 -2.01 -11.37
C ARG A 85 3.40 -3.41 -11.82
N ARG A 86 2.11 -3.68 -12.06
CA ARG A 86 1.65 -4.94 -12.67
C ARG A 86 2.20 -5.10 -14.09
N ARG A 87 2.14 -4.03 -14.89
CA ARG A 87 2.75 -4.01 -16.24
C ARG A 87 4.25 -4.27 -16.20
N ASP A 88 4.97 -3.63 -15.27
CA ASP A 88 6.41 -3.80 -15.10
C ASP A 88 6.80 -5.25 -14.74
N ARG A 89 5.90 -6.00 -14.09
CA ARG A 89 6.07 -7.43 -13.78
C ARG A 89 5.64 -8.37 -14.90
N GLY A 90 5.07 -7.86 -16.00
CA GLY A 90 4.49 -8.67 -17.07
C GLY A 90 3.09 -9.21 -16.76
N GLU A 91 2.44 -8.73 -15.71
CA GLU A 91 1.05 -9.04 -15.37
C GLU A 91 0.13 -8.12 -16.17
N GLY A 92 -0.12 -8.45 -17.45
CA GLY A 92 -1.00 -7.64 -18.31
C GLY A 92 -0.89 -7.86 -19.81
N ALA A 93 -0.37 -9.01 -20.26
CA ALA A 93 -0.43 -9.46 -21.65
C ALA A 93 -1.53 -10.51 -21.82
#